data_AF-Q7PFP9-F1
#
_entry.id   AF-Q7PFP9-F1
#
_cell.length_a   1.000
_cell.length_b   1.000
_cell.length_c   1.000
_cell.angle_alpha   90.00
_cell.angle_beta   90.00
_cell.angle_gamma   90.00
#
_symmetry.space_group_name_H-M   'P 1'
#
loop_
_entity.id
_entity.type
_entity.pdbx_description
1 polymer ?
#
loop_
_entity_poly.entity_id
_entity_poly.type
_entity_poly.pdbx_seq_one_letter_code
_entity_poly.pdbx_strand_id
1 'polypeptide(L)'
;MLIACGSFSPPTPMHFRMFEIARDHIQQMGLGQVVGGIVSPVHDSYAKKGLVSATHRCAMIKIGLKTSDWIHLSDWETQQEEWTRTRQVLQYHQNYINSYLKDTNGTINNQHIPAWDPGRHQSGRRARFS
;
A
#
# COMPACT_ATOMS: atom_id res chain seq x y z
N MET A 1 -1.62 0.80 10.85
CA MET A 1 -1.49 0.87 9.37
C MET A 1 -2.82 1.31 8.79
N LEU A 2 -2.82 2.10 7.72
CA LEU A 2 -4.05 2.57 7.05
C LEU A 2 -4.22 1.84 5.71
N ILE A 3 -5.45 1.48 5.34
CA ILE A 3 -5.75 0.85 4.05
C ILE A 3 -6.98 1.53 3.45
N ALA A 4 -6.90 1.94 2.19
CA ALA A 4 -8.03 2.46 1.42
C ALA A 4 -8.30 1.57 0.20
N CYS A 5 -9.43 0.85 0.24
CA CYS A 5 -9.95 0.09 -0.90
C CYS A 5 -10.90 0.96 -1.72
N GLY A 6 -10.80 0.95 -3.05
CA GLY A 6 -11.67 1.77 -3.87
C GLY A 6 -11.41 1.66 -5.37
N SER A 7 -12.28 2.27 -6.19
CA SER A 7 -12.11 2.22 -7.64
C SER A 7 -10.91 3.01 -8.12
N PHE A 8 -10.67 4.23 -7.61
CA PHE A 8 -9.61 5.13 -8.09
C PHE A 8 -9.64 5.30 -9.63
N SER A 9 -10.80 5.70 -10.17
CA SER A 9 -11.06 5.79 -11.61
C SER A 9 -11.54 7.19 -12.01
N PRO A 10 -10.65 8.19 -12.13
CA PRO A 10 -9.21 8.15 -11.82
C PRO A 10 -8.89 8.45 -10.33
N PRO A 11 -7.66 8.17 -9.85
CA PRO A 11 -7.22 8.66 -8.54
C PRO A 11 -7.13 10.19 -8.57
N THR A 12 -7.50 10.82 -7.45
CA THR A 12 -7.46 12.28 -7.26
C THR A 12 -6.63 12.64 -6.03
N PRO A 13 -6.09 13.88 -5.93
CA PRO A 13 -5.34 14.32 -4.76
C PRO A 13 -6.09 14.15 -3.43
N MET A 14 -7.43 14.26 -3.45
CA MET A 14 -8.27 14.07 -2.27
C MET A 14 -8.14 12.67 -1.67
N HIS A 15 -7.95 11.63 -2.50
CA HIS A 15 -7.74 10.27 -2.02
C HIS A 15 -6.47 10.15 -1.18
N PHE A 16 -5.39 10.81 -1.60
CA PHE A 16 -4.12 10.82 -0.86
C PHE A 16 -4.20 11.75 0.36
N ARG A 17 -4.89 12.88 0.24
CA ARG A 17 -5.12 13.80 1.37
C ARG A 17 -5.87 13.12 2.52
N MET A 18 -6.78 12.19 2.21
CA MET A 18 -7.48 11.39 3.21
C MET A 18 -6.53 10.60 4.12
N PHE A 19 -5.43 10.05 3.57
CA PHE A 19 -4.42 9.35 4.37
C PHE A 19 -3.71 10.29 5.33
N GLU A 20 -3.29 11.46 4.85
CA GLU A 20 -2.61 12.47 5.69
C GLU A 20 -3.52 12.92 6.84
N ILE A 21 -4.78 13.23 6.56
CA ILE A 21 -5.76 13.65 7.59
C ILE A 21 -5.98 12.53 8.61
N ALA A 22 -6.16 11.28 8.16
CA ALA A 22 -6.37 10.15 9.06
C ALA A 22 -5.15 9.88 9.94
N ARG A 23 -3.94 9.99 9.37
CA ARG A 23 -2.69 9.87 10.12
C ARG A 23 -2.59 10.93 11.21
N ASP A 24 -2.73 12.20 10.82
CA ASP A 24 -2.59 13.33 11.73
C ASP A 24 -3.63 13.22 12.87
N HIS A 25 -4.86 12.83 12.56
CA HIS A 25 -5.91 12.64 13.56
C HIS A 25 -5.59 11.55 14.58
N ILE A 26 -5.13 10.37 14.13
CA ILE A 26 -4.75 9.26 15.02
C ILE A 26 -3.61 9.67 15.96
N GLN A 27 -2.62 10.40 15.42
CA GLN A 27 -1.46 10.86 16.20
C GLN A 27 -1.86 11.97 17.19
N GLN A 28 -2.69 12.92 16.77
CA GLN A 28 -3.19 14.00 17.64
C GLN A 28 -4.02 13.48 18.82
N MET A 29 -4.80 12.42 18.62
CA MET A 29 -5.57 11.80 19.69
C MET A 29 -4.74 10.88 20.60
N GLY A 30 -3.45 10.66 20.29
CA GLY A 30 -2.61 9.74 21.06
C GLY A 30 -3.03 8.27 20.96
N LEU A 31 -3.80 7.88 19.94
CA LEU A 31 -4.27 6.49 19.77
C LEU A 31 -3.17 5.55 19.27
N GLY A 32 -2.06 6.09 18.80
CA GLY A 32 -0.90 5.34 18.34
C GLY A 32 -0.19 6.02 17.18
N GLN A 33 0.75 5.28 16.57
CA GLN A 33 1.52 5.75 15.42
C GLN A 33 1.10 4.99 14.15
N VAL A 34 0.83 5.74 13.08
CA VAL A 34 0.62 5.13 11.77
C VAL A 34 1.98 4.84 11.14
N VAL A 35 2.27 3.56 10.94
CA VAL A 35 3.53 3.06 10.38
C VAL A 35 3.54 2.96 8.85
N GLY A 36 2.39 3.13 8.19
CA GLY A 36 2.26 2.98 6.74
C GLY A 36 0.82 3.07 6.24
N GLY A 37 0.68 3.32 4.94
CA GLY A 37 -0.59 3.41 4.21
C GLY A 37 -0.60 2.52 2.95
N ILE A 38 -1.72 1.87 2.66
CA ILE A 38 -1.91 1.05 1.46
C ILE A 38 -3.12 1.55 0.67
N VAL A 39 -2.92 1.83 -0.61
CA VAL A 39 -3.98 2.05 -1.59
C VAL A 39 -4.25 0.74 -2.33
N SER A 40 -5.47 0.20 -2.25
CA SER A 40 -5.89 -1.03 -2.93
C SER A 40 -6.96 -0.72 -3.98
N PRO A 41 -6.62 -0.63 -5.27
CA PRO A 41 -7.59 -0.51 -6.33
C PRO A 41 -8.41 -1.80 -6.47
N VAL A 42 -9.72 -1.65 -6.65
CA VAL A 42 -10.61 -2.79 -6.87
C VAL A 42 -10.30 -3.51 -8.17
N HIS A 43 -10.60 -4.80 -8.22
CA HIS A 43 -10.53 -5.61 -9.44
C HIS A 43 -11.46 -5.07 -10.55
N ASP A 44 -11.10 -5.30 -11.82
CA ASP A 44 -11.88 -4.83 -12.98
C ASP A 44 -13.27 -5.49 -13.08
N SER A 45 -13.41 -6.71 -12.57
CA SER A 45 -14.70 -7.42 -12.53
C SER A 45 -15.68 -6.88 -11.48
N TYR A 46 -15.33 -5.83 -10.72
CA TYR A 46 -16.28 -5.06 -9.90
C TYR A 46 -17.43 -4.46 -10.75
N ALA A 47 -17.28 -4.43 -12.09
CA ALA A 47 -18.34 -4.13 -13.04
C ALA A 47 -19.03 -2.76 -12.86
N LYS A 48 -18.32 -1.79 -12.26
CA LYS A 48 -18.77 -0.39 -12.20
C LYS A 48 -18.77 0.21 -13.61
N LYS A 49 -19.89 0.80 -14.02
CA LYS A 49 -20.02 1.48 -15.33
C LYS A 49 -18.93 2.54 -15.50
N GLY A 50 -18.13 2.44 -16.55
CA GLY A 50 -17.03 3.37 -16.84
C GLY A 50 -15.77 3.16 -16.01
N LEU A 51 -15.59 1.99 -15.39
CA LEU A 51 -14.35 1.64 -14.70
C LEU A 51 -13.20 1.53 -15.72
N VAL A 52 -12.18 2.38 -15.53
CA VAL A 52 -10.92 2.29 -16.30
C VAL A 52 -10.19 1.01 -15.87
N SER A 53 -9.46 0.37 -16.80
CA SER A 53 -8.71 -0.85 -16.49
C SER A 53 -7.76 -0.69 -15.30
N ALA A 54 -7.60 -1.76 -14.53
CA ALA A 54 -6.76 -1.82 -13.34
C ALA A 54 -5.34 -1.37 -13.64
N THR A 55 -4.78 -1.77 -14.78
CA THR A 55 -3.44 -1.37 -15.23
C THR A 55 -3.26 0.14 -15.25
N HIS A 56 -4.19 0.89 -15.85
CA HIS A 56 -4.11 2.35 -15.90
C HIS A 56 -4.30 2.97 -14.52
N ARG A 57 -5.23 2.44 -13.71
CA ARG A 57 -5.48 2.94 -12.35
C ARG A 57 -4.27 2.75 -11.46
N CYS A 58 -3.67 1.57 -11.47
CA CYS A 58 -2.41 1.27 -10.79
C CYS A 58 -1.28 2.19 -11.24
N ALA A 59 -1.14 2.43 -12.55
CA ALA A 59 -0.12 3.36 -13.06
C ALA A 59 -0.34 4.80 -12.57
N MET A 60 -1.58 5.30 -12.62
CA MET A 60 -1.92 6.63 -12.13
C MET A 60 -1.68 6.76 -10.61
N ILE A 61 -2.02 5.72 -9.82
CA ILE A 61 -1.74 5.70 -8.38
C ILE A 61 -0.23 5.72 -8.14
N LYS A 62 0.56 4.90 -8.85
CA LYS A 62 2.04 4.92 -8.73
C LYS A 62 2.62 6.31 -9.00
N ILE A 63 2.10 7.03 -9.99
CA ILE A 63 2.52 8.40 -10.29
C ILE A 63 2.09 9.36 -9.16
N GLY A 64 0.84 9.27 -8.70
CA GLY A 64 0.31 10.11 -7.63
C GLY A 64 1.00 9.92 -6.28
N LEU A 65 1.54 8.72 -6.03
CA LEU A 65 2.29 8.38 -4.82
C LEU A 65 3.81 8.60 -4.95
N LYS A 66 4.31 9.11 -6.08
CA LYS A 66 5.76 9.23 -6.32
C LYS A 66 6.49 10.08 -5.27
N THR A 67 5.80 11.04 -4.66
CA THR A 67 6.35 11.93 -3.62
C THR A 67 6.00 11.48 -2.20
N SER A 68 5.32 10.35 -2.03
CA SER A 68 4.95 9.82 -0.72
C SER A 68 5.92 8.72 -0.31
N ASP A 69 6.48 8.85 0.89
CA ASP A 69 7.44 7.88 1.43
C ASP A 69 6.80 6.81 2.31
N TRP A 70 5.49 6.91 2.58
CA TRP A 70 4.79 6.06 3.56
C TRP A 70 3.48 5.43 3.04
N ILE A 71 2.97 5.92 1.91
CA ILE A 71 1.77 5.38 1.25
C ILE A 71 2.20 4.60 0.01
N HIS A 72 1.74 3.36 -0.10
CA HIS A 72 2.11 2.46 -1.19
C HIS A 72 0.89 1.90 -1.90
N LEU A 73 1.06 1.57 -3.18
CA LEU A 73 0.07 0.82 -3.93
C LEU A 73 0.19 -0.68 -3.60
N SER A 74 -0.94 -1.33 -3.35
CA SER A 74 -1.10 -2.78 -3.43
C SER A 74 -1.88 -3.13 -4.68
N ASP A 75 -1.31 -3.91 -5.59
CA ASP A 75 -1.99 -4.43 -6.78
C ASP A 75 -2.53 -5.85 -6.59
N TRP A 76 -2.43 -6.41 -5.38
CA TRP A 76 -2.85 -7.78 -5.07
C TRP A 76 -4.33 -8.03 -5.42
N GLU A 77 -5.22 -7.12 -5.06
CA GLU A 77 -6.66 -7.23 -5.35
C GLU A 77 -6.94 -7.23 -6.85
N THR A 78 -6.16 -6.48 -7.63
CA THR A 78 -6.29 -6.41 -9.09
C THR A 78 -5.71 -7.62 -9.84
N GLN A 79 -4.89 -8.43 -9.16
CA GLN A 79 -4.31 -9.66 -9.72
C GLN A 79 -5.14 -10.91 -9.39
N GLN A 80 -6.20 -10.79 -8.59
CA GLN A 80 -7.12 -11.90 -8.33
C GLN A 80 -7.94 -12.22 -9.57
N GLU A 81 -8.42 -13.45 -9.71
CA GLU A 81 -9.25 -13.85 -10.86
C GLU A 81 -10.61 -13.13 -10.88
N GLU A 82 -11.14 -12.81 -9.69
CA GLU A 82 -12.44 -12.18 -9.52
C GLU A 82 -12.44 -11.08 -8.45
N TRP A 83 -13.52 -10.30 -8.45
CA TRP A 83 -13.74 -9.26 -7.45
C TRP A 83 -13.74 -9.88 -6.06
N THR A 84 -12.92 -9.31 -5.20
CA THR A 84 -12.69 -9.80 -3.85
C THR A 84 -13.40 -8.91 -2.85
N ARG A 85 -13.98 -9.49 -1.80
CA ARG A 85 -14.63 -8.70 -0.75
C ARG A 85 -13.58 -7.92 0.03
N THR A 86 -13.89 -6.69 0.45
CA THR A 86 -12.99 -5.84 1.26
C THR A 86 -12.44 -6.57 2.50
N ARG A 87 -13.24 -7.42 3.15
CA ARG A 87 -12.79 -8.24 4.28
C ARG A 87 -11.60 -9.15 3.93
N GLN A 88 -11.61 -9.76 2.75
CA GLN A 88 -10.53 -10.65 2.31
C GLN A 88 -9.26 -9.85 1.98
N VAL A 89 -9.40 -8.67 1.36
CA VAL A 89 -8.29 -7.75 1.11
C VAL A 89 -7.62 -7.32 2.43
N LEU A 90 -8.42 -6.94 3.42
CA LEU A 90 -7.92 -6.58 4.76
C LEU A 90 -7.24 -7.78 5.44
N GLN A 91 -7.82 -8.97 5.36
CA GLN A 91 -7.25 -10.17 5.95
C GLN A 91 -5.91 -10.54 5.30
N TYR A 92 -5.81 -10.45 3.97
CA TYR A 92 -4.57 -10.69 3.24
C TYR A 92 -3.48 -9.74 3.72
N HIS A 93 -3.75 -8.43 3.76
CA HIS A 93 -2.78 -7.45 4.21
C HIS A 93 -2.41 -7.63 5.69
N GLN A 94 -3.37 -7.95 6.56
CA GLN A 94 -3.09 -8.26 7.96
C GLN A 94 -2.16 -9.47 8.11
N ASN A 95 -2.44 -10.55 7.38
CA ASN A 95 -1.62 -11.77 7.42
C ASN A 95 -0.21 -11.50 6.90
N TYR A 96 -0.09 -10.75 5.82
CA TYR A 96 1.17 -10.35 5.21
C TYR A 96 2.07 -9.57 6.17
N ILE A 97 1.50 -8.59 6.88
CA ILE A 97 2.24 -7.83 7.90
C ILE A 97 2.63 -8.74 9.05
N ASN A 98 1.70 -9.57 9.53
CA ASN A 98 1.95 -10.45 10.66
C ASN A 98 3.04 -11.49 10.35
N SER A 99 3.11 -12.02 9.13
CA SER A 99 4.21 -12.91 8.72
C SER A 99 5.53 -12.17 8.68
N TYR A 100 5.55 -10.97 8.08
CA TYR A 100 6.76 -10.15 8.03
C TYR A 100 7.30 -9.81 9.43
N LEU A 101 6.42 -9.42 10.36
CA LEU A 101 6.80 -9.13 11.74
C LEU A 101 7.31 -10.36 12.52
N LYS A 102 6.78 -11.56 12.20
CA LYS A 102 7.27 -12.81 12.80
C LYS A 102 8.66 -13.17 12.28
N ASP A 103 8.91 -12.99 10.98
CA ASP A 103 10.21 -13.27 10.35
C ASP A 103 11.31 -12.32 10.89
N THR A 104 10.99 -11.05 11.15
CA THR A 104 11.94 -10.10 11.76
C THR A 104 12.38 -10.47 13.18
N ASN A 105 11.59 -11.28 13.90
CA ASN A 105 11.95 -11.77 15.25
C ASN A 105 12.76 -13.08 15.23
N GLY A 106 13.09 -13.64 14.06
CA GLY A 106 13.61 -15.01 13.99
C GLY A 106 14.47 -15.45 12.80
N THR A 107 14.83 -14.58 11.84
CA THR A 107 15.95 -14.66 10.84
C THR A 107 15.49 -13.89 9.59
N ILE A 108 16.25 -12.87 9.17
CA ILE A 108 15.90 -12.00 8.03
C ILE A 108 16.00 -12.80 6.72
N ASN A 109 14.85 -13.22 6.16
CA ASN A 109 14.77 -13.74 4.80
C ASN A 109 14.67 -12.57 3.81
N ASN A 110 15.79 -12.22 3.17
CA ASN A 110 15.96 -11.13 2.20
C ASN A 110 15.09 -11.21 0.92
N GLN A 111 14.26 -12.25 0.76
CA GLN A 111 13.44 -12.45 -0.43
C GLN A 111 12.08 -11.75 -0.35
N HIS A 112 11.66 -11.26 0.82
CA HIS A 112 10.32 -10.73 1.04
C HIS A 112 10.31 -9.38 1.75
N ILE A 113 11.20 -8.46 1.36
CA ILE A 113 11.21 -7.09 1.86
C ILE A 113 10.07 -6.32 1.18
N PRO A 114 9.04 -5.86 1.92
CA PRO A 114 7.99 -5.04 1.36
C PRO A 114 8.58 -3.73 0.83
N ALA A 115 8.05 -3.21 -0.28
CA ALA A 115 8.55 -1.98 -0.88
C ALA A 115 8.44 -0.74 0.04
N TRP A 116 7.73 -0.86 1.17
CA TRP A 116 7.51 0.18 2.19
C TRP A 116 8.52 0.14 3.35
N ASP A 117 9.38 -0.89 3.45
CA ASP A 117 10.39 -0.97 4.51
C ASP A 117 11.51 0.07 4.29
N PRO A 118 11.73 1.01 5.25
CA PRO A 118 12.82 1.99 5.19
C PRO A 118 14.22 1.37 5.03
N GLY A 119 14.40 0.08 5.38
CA GLY A 119 15.67 -0.65 5.27
C GLY A 119 16.15 -0.89 3.83
N ARG A 120 15.27 -0.85 2.82
CA ARG A 120 15.64 -1.11 1.42
C ARG A 120 16.49 -0.01 0.78
N HIS A 121 16.39 1.23 1.26
CA HIS A 121 17.12 2.38 0.70
C HIS A 121 18.56 2.53 1.21
N GLN A 122 18.97 1.81 2.26
CA GLN A 122 20.33 1.92 2.82
C GLN A 122 21.34 0.94 2.18
N SER A 123 20.90 -0.13 1.51
CA SER A 123 21.82 -1.12 0.92
C SER A 123 22.44 -0.68 -0.41
N GLY A 124 21.99 0.42 -1.02
CA GLY A 124 22.47 0.90 -2.33
C GLY A 124 23.49 2.05 -2.30
N ARG A 125 23.86 2.59 -1.12
CA ARG A 125 24.75 3.78 -1.02
C ARG A 125 26.13 3.53 -0.38
N ARG A 126 26.60 2.29 -0.35
CA ARG A 126 27.98 1.94 0.05
C ARG A 126 28.72 1.18 -1.04
N ALA A 127 28.94 1.82 -2.19
CA ALA A 127 29.97 1.44 -3.14
C ALA A 127 30.21 2.60 -4.11
N ARG A 128 30.99 3.59 -3.66
CA ARG A 128 31.79 4.50 -4.50
C ARG A 128 32.55 5.46 -3.59
N PHE A 129 33.66 4.98 -3.03
CA PHE A 129 34.84 5.81 -2.70
C PHE A 129 36.04 4.87 -2.62
N SER A 130 36.75 4.76 -3.75
CA SER A 130 38.18 4.48 -3.87
C SER A 130 38.64 5.20 -5.13
#